data_AF-A0A5P8WG22-F1
#
_entry.id   AF-A0A5P8WG22-F1
#
_cell.length_a   1.000
_cell.length_b   1.000
_cell.length_c   1.000
_cell.angle_alpha   90.00
_cell.angle_beta   90.00
_cell.angle_gamma   90.00
#
_symmetry.space_group_name_H-M   'P 1'
#
loop_
_entity.id
_entity.type
_entity.pdbx_description
1 polymer ?
#
loop_
_entity_poly.entity_id
_entity_poly.type
_entity_poly.pdbx_seq_one_letter_code
_entity_poly.pdbx_strand_id
1 'polypeptide(L)'
;MPRKTPPLSHSTVTTPLALSQLHIRLQFLEKEHQSLLKQIKRKRTELNNFIEQTRIFATEIFHKASPSFQKMAELDQDIHALFDEIFTTRKFGKQTLKNIEAVYLQLQLTGIISLKPNGKQFSTEPDELFDSPDTESDFSRETAESRYQHWQAQESVESQSVTRTEDKRKIRETFLRLAEIFHPDKVKDSQTQTDYTEIMKSIKPTKRLIWQDF
;
A
#
# COMPACT_ATOMS: atom_id res chain seq x y z
N MET A 1 103.24 21.44 26.44
CA MET A 1 102.40 21.65 25.24
C MET A 1 101.03 21.02 25.47
N PRO A 2 99.91 21.72 25.19
CA PRO A 2 98.58 21.33 25.65
C PRO A 2 97.87 20.36 24.68
N ARG A 3 97.18 19.36 25.22
CA ARG A 3 96.31 18.41 24.50
C ARG A 3 95.10 19.14 23.90
N LYS A 4 94.91 19.04 22.58
CA LYS A 4 93.68 19.43 21.88
C LYS A 4 92.78 18.20 21.71
N THR A 5 91.67 18.14 22.45
CA THR A 5 90.56 17.22 22.18
C THR A 5 89.69 17.80 21.06
N PRO A 6 89.31 17.02 20.02
CA PRO A 6 88.40 17.47 18.99
C PRO A 6 86.96 17.57 19.51
N PRO A 7 86.14 18.50 18.97
CA PRO A 7 84.79 18.75 19.44
C PRO A 7 83.84 17.61 19.06
N LEU A 8 82.93 17.31 19.98
CA LEU A 8 81.85 16.34 19.81
C LEU A 8 80.91 16.83 18.70
N SER A 9 80.94 16.17 17.54
CA SER A 9 79.98 16.40 16.46
C SER A 9 78.61 15.94 16.94
N HIS A 10 77.75 16.89 17.32
CA HIS A 10 76.35 16.62 17.55
C HIS A 10 75.72 16.17 16.22
N SER A 11 75.52 14.86 16.09
CA SER A 11 74.72 14.27 15.02
C SER A 11 73.28 14.77 15.18
N THR A 12 72.90 15.77 14.39
CA THR A 12 71.51 16.18 14.27
C THR A 12 70.77 15.08 13.53
N VAL A 13 70.15 14.17 14.27
CA VAL A 13 69.15 13.25 13.74
C VAL A 13 67.99 14.11 13.23
N THR A 14 67.96 14.35 11.93
CA THR A 14 66.81 14.91 11.24
C THR A 14 65.68 13.89 11.34
N THR A 15 64.79 14.11 12.31
CA THR A 15 63.51 13.40 12.40
C THR A 15 62.68 13.88 11.21
N PRO A 16 62.33 13.01 10.25
CA PRO A 16 61.46 13.40 9.16
C PRO A 16 60.13 13.87 9.76
N LEU A 17 59.61 15.01 9.30
CA LEU A 17 58.28 15.53 9.70
C LEU A 17 57.24 14.43 9.46
N ALA A 18 56.88 13.71 10.52
CA ALA A 18 55.85 12.68 10.45
C ALA A 18 54.54 13.37 10.10
N LEU A 19 53.87 12.88 9.04
CA LEU A 19 52.56 13.37 8.62
C LEU A 19 51.63 13.41 9.83
N SER A 20 50.94 14.53 10.02
CA SER A 20 50.02 14.69 11.14
C SER A 20 48.99 13.54 11.14
N GLN A 21 48.63 13.06 12.33
CA GLN A 21 47.63 12.00 12.50
C GLN A 21 46.30 12.31 11.75
N LEU A 22 45.98 13.60 11.63
CA LEU A 22 44.86 14.11 10.84
C LEU A 22 44.99 13.75 9.36
N HIS A 23 46.16 13.96 8.75
CA HIS A 23 46.38 13.67 7.32
C HIS A 23 46.22 12.17 7.03
N ILE A 24 46.72 11.31 7.91
CA ILE A 24 46.55 9.85 7.81
C ILE A 24 45.06 9.47 7.90
N ARG A 25 44.31 10.08 8.83
CA ARG A 25 42.88 9.82 8.97
C ARG A 25 42.08 10.30 7.76
N LEU A 26 42.43 11.47 7.22
CA LEU A 26 41.78 12.02 6.03
C LEU A 26 42.01 11.11 4.82
N GLN A 27 43.25 10.68 4.58
CA GLN A 27 43.58 9.77 3.49
C GLN A 27 42.86 8.42 3.62
N PHE A 28 42.75 7.89 4.85
CA PHE A 28 41.99 6.67 5.12
C PHE A 28 40.50 6.85 4.78
N LEU A 29 39.90 7.95 5.26
CA LEU A 29 38.48 8.24 5.02
C LEU A 29 38.19 8.46 3.53
N GLU A 30 39.11 9.10 2.80
CA GLU A 30 39.00 9.26 1.35
C GLU A 30 39.02 7.90 0.62
N LYS A 31 39.88 6.97 1.05
CA LYS A 31 39.89 5.60 0.48
C LYS A 31 38.60 4.85 0.76
N GLU A 32 38.06 4.95 1.99
CA GLU A 32 36.76 4.35 2.33
C GLU A 32 35.62 4.95 1.51
N HIS A 33 35.61 6.27 1.36
CA HIS A 33 34.63 6.98 0.54
C HIS A 33 34.67 6.49 -0.92
N GLN A 34 35.86 6.38 -1.51
CA GLN A 34 36.02 5.88 -2.88
C GLN A 34 35.59 4.41 -3.02
N SER A 35 35.87 3.57 -2.01
CA SER A 35 35.39 2.19 -1.97
C SER A 35 33.87 2.12 -1.93
N LEU A 36 33.24 2.92 -1.06
CA LEU A 36 31.79 2.99 -0.93
C LEU A 36 31.14 3.47 -2.24
N LEU A 37 31.69 4.50 -2.88
CA LEU A 37 31.21 4.96 -4.19
C LEU A 37 31.28 3.87 -5.26
N LYS A 38 32.34 3.06 -5.29
CA LYS A 38 32.46 1.92 -6.21
C LYS A 38 31.38 0.87 -5.92
N GLN A 39 31.15 0.56 -4.65
CA GLN A 39 30.09 -0.39 -4.26
C GLN A 39 28.70 0.12 -4.64
N ILE A 40 28.41 1.40 -4.39
CA ILE A 40 27.15 2.04 -4.79
C ILE A 40 26.96 1.96 -6.31
N LYS A 41 27.99 2.28 -7.09
CA LYS A 41 27.94 2.16 -8.56
C LYS A 41 27.66 0.73 -9.00
N ARG A 42 28.36 -0.26 -8.44
CA ARG A 42 28.14 -1.67 -8.73
C ARG A 42 26.71 -2.11 -8.38
N LYS A 43 26.20 -1.72 -7.21
CA LYS A 43 24.83 -2.06 -6.80
C LYS A 43 23.77 -1.42 -7.70
N ARG A 44 23.99 -0.17 -8.15
CA ARG A 44 23.13 0.47 -9.15
C ARG A 44 23.12 -0.29 -10.48
N THR A 45 24.28 -0.76 -10.94
CA THR A 45 24.34 -1.56 -12.18
C THR A 45 23.68 -2.93 -12.03
N GLU A 46 23.85 -3.60 -10.88
CA GLU A 46 23.18 -4.87 -10.57
C GLU A 46 21.66 -4.69 -10.55
N LEU A 47 21.17 -3.62 -9.91
CA LEU A 47 19.74 -3.30 -9.87
C LEU A 47 19.17 -3.02 -11.26
N ASN A 48 19.86 -2.23 -12.09
CA ASN A 48 19.41 -1.94 -13.45
C ASN A 48 19.33 -3.22 -14.30
N ASN A 49 20.31 -4.11 -14.18
CA ASN A 49 20.27 -5.40 -14.86
C ASN A 49 19.05 -6.23 -14.40
N PHE A 50 18.84 -6.33 -13.09
CA PHE A 50 17.69 -7.05 -12.55
C PHE A 50 16.34 -6.50 -13.03
N ILE A 51 16.19 -5.17 -13.12
CA ILE A 51 14.98 -4.52 -13.63
C ILE A 51 14.75 -4.90 -15.11
N GLU A 52 15.80 -4.86 -15.94
CA GLU A 52 15.67 -5.26 -17.35
C GLU A 52 15.33 -6.75 -17.50
N GLN A 53 15.94 -7.63 -16.70
CA GLN A 53 15.58 -9.06 -16.68
C GLN A 53 14.13 -9.27 -16.27
N THR A 54 13.67 -8.54 -15.25
CA THR A 54 12.27 -8.59 -14.79
C THR A 54 11.32 -8.12 -15.88
N ARG A 55 11.68 -7.05 -16.61
CA ARG A 55 10.89 -6.55 -17.74
C ARG A 55 10.79 -7.59 -18.85
N ILE A 56 11.90 -8.18 -19.28
CA ILE A 56 11.93 -9.23 -20.31
C ILE A 56 11.05 -10.40 -19.88
N PHE A 57 11.26 -10.92 -18.67
CA PHE A 57 10.49 -12.03 -18.14
C PHE A 57 8.98 -11.72 -18.06
N ALA A 58 8.61 -10.52 -17.60
CA ALA A 58 7.22 -10.08 -17.56
C ALA A 58 6.59 -10.03 -18.96
N THR A 59 7.32 -9.52 -19.96
CA THR A 59 6.85 -9.49 -21.35
C THR A 59 6.68 -10.90 -21.92
N GLU A 60 7.59 -11.82 -21.64
CA GLU A 60 7.49 -13.21 -22.09
C GLU A 60 6.29 -13.92 -21.48
N ILE A 61 6.06 -13.78 -20.17
CA ILE A 61 4.87 -14.33 -19.51
C ILE A 61 3.62 -13.73 -20.12
N PHE A 62 3.58 -12.41 -20.32
CA PHE A 62 2.42 -11.75 -20.90
C PHE A 62 2.11 -12.28 -22.30
N HIS A 63 3.11 -12.40 -23.17
CA HIS A 63 2.92 -12.95 -24.52
C HIS A 63 2.43 -14.39 -24.50
N LYS A 64 2.95 -15.21 -23.58
CA LYS A 64 2.55 -16.62 -23.44
C LYS A 64 1.15 -16.78 -22.85
N ALA A 65 0.75 -15.92 -21.92
CA ALA A 65 -0.54 -15.98 -21.23
C ALA A 65 -1.66 -15.25 -21.98
N SER A 66 -1.33 -14.22 -22.78
CA SER A 66 -2.26 -13.43 -23.60
C SER A 66 -3.30 -14.28 -24.35
N PRO A 67 -2.93 -15.33 -25.13
CA PRO A 67 -3.94 -16.13 -25.84
C PRO A 67 -4.88 -16.88 -24.90
N SER A 68 -4.44 -17.26 -23.69
CA SER A 68 -5.31 -17.87 -22.70
C SER A 68 -6.30 -16.86 -22.13
N PHE A 69 -5.85 -15.64 -21.83
CA PHE A 69 -6.73 -14.57 -21.37
C PHE A 69 -7.75 -14.15 -22.43
N GLN A 70 -7.35 -14.12 -23.71
CA GLN A 70 -8.28 -13.87 -24.82
C GLN A 70 -9.37 -14.94 -24.89
N LYS A 71 -8.99 -16.23 -24.84
CA LYS A 71 -9.97 -17.33 -24.81
C LYS A 71 -10.89 -17.26 -23.59
N MET A 72 -10.37 -16.89 -22.42
CA MET A 72 -11.20 -16.72 -21.22
C MET A 72 -12.20 -15.57 -21.40
N ALA A 73 -11.78 -14.45 -21.99
CA ALA A 73 -12.67 -13.33 -22.27
C ALA A 73 -13.73 -13.64 -23.34
N GLU A 74 -13.36 -14.39 -24.38
CA GLU A 74 -14.29 -14.89 -25.40
C GLU A 74 -15.36 -15.80 -24.76
N LEU A 75 -14.93 -16.77 -23.94
CA LEU A 75 -15.86 -17.67 -23.23
C LEU A 75 -16.76 -16.92 -22.25
N ASP A 76 -16.23 -15.93 -21.53
CA ASP A 76 -17.01 -15.07 -20.64
C ASP A 76 -18.12 -14.34 -21.41
N GLN A 77 -17.76 -13.76 -22.56
CA GLN A 77 -18.70 -13.09 -23.44
C GLN A 77 -19.75 -14.04 -24.02
N ASP A 78 -19.35 -15.25 -24.42
CA ASP A 78 -20.25 -16.29 -24.92
C ASP A 78 -21.26 -16.72 -23.85
N ILE A 79 -20.82 -16.88 -22.59
CA ILE A 79 -21.73 -17.18 -21.47
C ILE A 79 -22.75 -16.05 -21.31
N HIS A 80 -22.31 -14.79 -21.32
CA HIS A 80 -23.22 -13.65 -21.25
C HIS A 80 -24.22 -13.63 -22.41
N ALA A 81 -23.78 -13.94 -23.64
CA ALA A 81 -24.64 -14.00 -24.80
C ALA A 81 -25.69 -15.12 -24.68
N LEU A 82 -25.31 -16.28 -24.16
CA LEU A 82 -26.24 -17.38 -23.90
C LEU A 82 -27.30 -17.00 -22.86
N PHE A 83 -26.93 -16.32 -21.78
CA PHE A 83 -27.91 -15.82 -20.81
C PHE A 83 -28.84 -14.78 -21.44
N ASP A 84 -28.32 -13.84 -22.23
CA ASP A 84 -29.14 -12.87 -22.96
C ASP A 84 -30.11 -13.58 -23.93
N GLU A 85 -29.67 -14.63 -24.62
CA GLU A 85 -30.51 -15.46 -25.49
C GLU A 85 -31.61 -16.16 -24.67
N ILE A 86 -31.27 -16.78 -23.53
CA ILE A 86 -32.22 -17.44 -22.64
C ILE A 86 -33.31 -16.47 -22.18
N PHE A 87 -32.94 -15.24 -21.81
CA PHE A 87 -33.89 -14.23 -21.34
C PHE A 87 -34.76 -13.64 -22.47
N THR A 88 -34.29 -13.63 -23.72
CA THR A 88 -35.00 -12.98 -24.84
C THR A 88 -35.82 -13.93 -25.69
N THR A 89 -35.33 -15.14 -25.94
CA THR A 89 -35.93 -16.08 -26.91
C THR A 89 -37.04 -16.93 -26.32
N ARG A 90 -36.98 -17.26 -25.03
CA ARG A 90 -37.88 -18.23 -24.40
C ARG A 90 -38.76 -17.59 -23.34
N LYS A 91 -40.08 -17.72 -23.50
CA LYS A 91 -41.04 -17.31 -22.49
C LYS A 91 -41.09 -18.33 -21.36
N PHE A 92 -40.32 -18.08 -20.31
CA PHE A 92 -40.38 -18.86 -19.07
C PHE A 92 -41.49 -18.37 -18.15
N GLY A 93 -41.99 -19.26 -17.28
CA GLY A 93 -42.82 -18.86 -16.14
C GLY A 93 -42.02 -18.02 -15.14
N LYS A 94 -42.70 -17.19 -14.34
CA LYS A 94 -42.08 -16.24 -13.40
C LYS A 94 -41.07 -16.90 -12.45
N GLN A 95 -41.39 -18.07 -11.89
CA GLN A 95 -40.51 -18.78 -10.97
C GLN A 95 -39.23 -19.28 -11.67
N THR A 96 -39.37 -19.84 -12.87
CA THR A 96 -38.21 -20.34 -13.64
C THR A 96 -37.30 -19.19 -14.04
N LEU A 97 -37.84 -18.03 -14.40
CA LEU A 97 -37.07 -16.84 -14.73
C LEU A 97 -36.26 -16.37 -13.50
N LYS A 98 -36.90 -16.24 -12.32
CA LYS A 98 -36.20 -15.88 -11.07
C LYS A 98 -35.07 -16.85 -10.72
N ASN A 99 -35.27 -18.16 -10.90
CA ASN A 99 -34.24 -19.15 -10.63
C ASN A 99 -33.04 -19.00 -11.59
N ILE A 100 -33.28 -18.74 -12.87
CA ILE A 100 -32.22 -18.52 -13.87
C ILE A 100 -31.45 -17.23 -13.56
N GLU A 101 -32.16 -16.18 -13.17
CA GLU A 101 -31.58 -14.90 -12.75
C GLU A 101 -30.70 -15.06 -11.50
N ALA A 102 -31.17 -15.80 -10.50
CA ALA A 102 -30.39 -16.10 -9.30
C ALA A 102 -29.09 -16.85 -9.62
N VAL A 103 -29.14 -17.85 -10.53
CA VAL A 103 -27.94 -18.56 -10.98
C VAL A 103 -26.98 -17.61 -11.70
N TYR A 104 -27.49 -16.77 -12.60
CA TYR A 104 -26.67 -15.80 -13.32
C TYR A 104 -25.97 -14.82 -12.38
N LEU A 105 -26.70 -14.25 -11.42
CA LEU A 105 -26.16 -13.37 -10.38
C LEU A 105 -25.14 -14.11 -9.50
N GLN A 106 -25.42 -15.36 -9.11
CA GLN A 106 -24.48 -16.15 -8.32
C GLN A 106 -23.17 -16.38 -9.09
N LEU A 107 -23.21 -16.71 -10.38
CA LEU A 107 -22.02 -16.88 -11.21
C LEU A 107 -21.19 -15.58 -11.30
N GLN A 108 -21.86 -14.43 -11.35
CA GLN A 108 -21.20 -13.12 -11.34
C GLN A 108 -20.58 -12.79 -9.97
N LEU A 109 -21.35 -12.95 -8.89
CA LEU A 109 -20.92 -12.64 -7.53
C LEU A 109 -19.77 -13.54 -7.06
N THR A 110 -19.76 -14.80 -7.49
CA THR A 110 -18.66 -15.74 -7.23
C THR A 110 -17.44 -15.49 -8.11
N GLY A 111 -17.53 -14.61 -9.11
CA GLY A 111 -16.45 -14.27 -10.03
C GLY A 111 -16.13 -15.37 -11.05
N ILE A 112 -17.05 -16.33 -11.26
CA ILE A 112 -16.92 -17.36 -12.31
C ILE A 112 -17.08 -16.71 -13.69
N ILE A 113 -17.96 -15.72 -13.80
CA ILE A 113 -18.11 -14.84 -14.97
C ILE A 113 -18.03 -13.38 -14.53
N SER A 114 -17.76 -12.49 -15.48
CA SER A 114 -17.63 -11.07 -15.21
C SER A 114 -18.96 -10.45 -14.75
N LEU A 115 -18.87 -9.44 -13.88
CA LEU A 115 -20.05 -8.64 -13.54
C LEU A 115 -20.46 -7.82 -14.76
N LYS A 116 -21.61 -8.17 -15.34
CA LYS A 116 -22.27 -7.36 -16.35
C LYS A 116 -23.26 -6.45 -15.64
N PRO A 117 -23.04 -5.12 -15.61
CA PRO A 117 -24.00 -4.17 -15.07
C PRO A 117 -25.18 -4.10 -16.02
N ASN A 118 -26.06 -5.10 -16.00
CA ASN A 118 -27.22 -5.12 -16.87
C ASN A 118 -28.17 -3.99 -16.43
N GLY A 119 -28.24 -2.94 -17.25
CA GLY A 119 -29.10 -1.77 -17.11
C GLY A 119 -30.59 -2.03 -17.33
N LYS A 120 -31.06 -3.24 -16.99
CA LYS A 120 -32.48 -3.54 -16.86
C LYS A 120 -32.67 -4.06 -15.45
N GLN A 121 -33.10 -3.16 -14.59
CA GLN A 121 -33.72 -3.39 -13.28
C GLN A 121 -34.04 -4.88 -13.05
N PHE A 122 -33.08 -5.61 -12.53
CA PHE A 122 -33.35 -6.84 -11.82
C PHE A 122 -34.09 -6.36 -10.58
N SER A 123 -35.41 -6.52 -10.58
CA SER A 123 -36.32 -5.99 -9.55
C SER A 123 -36.21 -6.76 -8.23
N THR A 124 -35.08 -7.38 -7.98
CA THR A 124 -34.81 -8.17 -6.79
C THR A 124 -33.70 -7.43 -6.07
N GLU A 125 -34.11 -6.64 -5.08
CA GLU A 125 -33.21 -6.15 -4.04
C GLU A 125 -32.32 -7.33 -3.58
N PRO A 126 -31.00 -7.17 -3.50
CA PRO A 126 -30.11 -8.25 -3.05
C PRO A 126 -30.46 -8.76 -1.64
N ASP A 127 -31.25 -7.99 -0.87
CA ASP A 127 -31.80 -8.34 0.44
C ASP A 127 -32.82 -9.50 0.37
N GLU A 128 -33.59 -9.67 -0.73
CA GLU A 128 -34.59 -10.75 -0.85
C GLU A 128 -33.97 -12.13 -1.15
N LEU A 129 -32.71 -12.18 -1.60
CA LEU A 129 -32.05 -13.42 -2.00
C LEU A 129 -31.38 -14.14 -0.82
N PHE A 130 -31.21 -13.45 0.31
CA PHE A 130 -30.65 -13.98 1.56
C PHE A 130 -31.70 -14.24 2.64
N ASP A 131 -32.95 -13.82 2.45
CA ASP A 131 -34.08 -14.14 3.33
C ASP A 131 -34.51 -15.60 3.14
N SER A 132 -33.73 -16.52 3.72
CA SER A 132 -34.26 -17.82 4.12
C SER A 132 -35.24 -17.60 5.29
N PRO A 133 -36.41 -18.27 5.32
CA PRO A 133 -37.49 -17.95 6.26
C PRO A 133 -37.25 -18.42 7.71
N ASP A 134 -35.99 -18.55 8.16
CA ASP A 134 -35.64 -19.05 9.50
C ASP A 134 -34.34 -18.42 10.03
N THR A 135 -34.30 -17.11 10.29
CA THR A 135 -33.46 -16.60 11.40
C THR A 135 -33.90 -15.21 11.87
N GLU A 136 -34.60 -15.18 13.00
CA GLU A 136 -34.73 -14.02 13.87
C GLU A 136 -33.33 -13.53 14.29
N SER A 137 -32.88 -12.38 13.80
CA SER A 137 -31.73 -11.65 14.37
C SER A 137 -31.84 -10.17 14.07
N ASP A 138 -32.60 -9.48 14.92
CA ASP A 138 -32.52 -8.07 15.22
C ASP A 138 -31.06 -7.69 15.58
N PHE A 139 -30.29 -7.12 14.64
CA PHE A 139 -29.17 -6.20 14.90
C PHE A 139 -28.57 -5.66 13.58
N SER A 140 -28.54 -4.32 13.44
CA SER A 140 -27.63 -3.54 12.57
C SER A 140 -27.96 -3.40 11.07
N ARG A 141 -28.97 -2.59 10.72
CA ARG A 141 -29.25 -2.13 9.34
C ARG A 141 -28.80 -0.70 9.01
N GLU A 142 -27.97 -0.03 9.82
CA GLU A 142 -27.72 1.42 9.61
C GLU A 142 -26.35 1.80 9.03
N THR A 143 -25.44 0.86 8.74
CA THR A 143 -24.05 1.20 8.36
C THR A 143 -23.64 0.93 6.91
N ALA A 144 -24.52 0.40 6.05
CA ALA A 144 -24.15 0.02 4.68
C ALA A 144 -24.42 1.11 3.63
N GLU A 145 -25.46 1.95 3.80
CA GLU A 145 -25.91 2.88 2.77
C GLU A 145 -25.03 4.14 2.62
N SER A 146 -24.27 4.52 3.65
CA SER A 146 -23.39 5.70 3.58
C SER A 146 -22.05 5.47 2.89
N ARG A 147 -21.68 4.23 2.55
CA ARG A 147 -20.34 3.94 2.02
C ARG A 147 -20.19 4.13 0.51
N TYR A 148 -21.30 4.11 -0.24
CA TYR A 148 -21.29 4.17 -1.71
C TYR A 148 -21.54 5.55 -2.31
N GLN A 149 -21.96 6.55 -1.52
CA GLN A 149 -22.23 7.90 -2.05
C GLN A 149 -20.99 8.83 -2.12
N HIS A 150 -19.84 8.46 -1.55
CA HIS A 150 -18.70 9.38 -1.44
C HIS A 150 -17.73 9.36 -2.65
N TRP A 151 -17.99 8.57 -3.70
CA TRP A 151 -17.07 8.43 -4.84
C TRP A 151 -17.49 9.17 -6.12
N GLN A 152 -18.66 9.83 -6.15
CA GLN A 152 -19.22 10.44 -7.37
C GLN A 152 -19.75 11.87 -7.16
N ALA A 153 -19.13 12.67 -6.28
CA ALA A 153 -19.51 14.07 -6.13
C ALA A 153 -18.31 15.01 -5.92
N GLN A 154 -18.29 16.04 -6.77
CA GLN A 154 -17.62 17.34 -6.64
C GLN A 154 -16.22 17.52 -7.20
N GLU A 155 -16.18 17.59 -8.52
CA GLU A 155 -15.58 18.74 -9.22
C GLU A 155 -16.51 19.97 -9.05
N SER A 156 -16.33 20.76 -7.98
CA SER A 156 -16.82 22.14 -7.94
C SER A 156 -15.99 23.00 -6.98
N VAL A 157 -15.28 23.97 -7.57
CA VAL A 157 -14.34 24.88 -6.90
C VAL A 157 -15.11 26.03 -6.26
N GLU A 158 -15.88 25.76 -5.22
CA GLU A 158 -16.55 26.85 -4.48
C GLU A 158 -16.97 26.42 -3.07
N SER A 159 -16.00 26.14 -2.17
CA SER A 159 -16.16 26.12 -0.68
C SER A 159 -14.90 25.62 0.06
N GLN A 160 -13.70 26.09 -0.28
CA GLN A 160 -12.45 25.52 0.29
C GLN A 160 -12.19 25.85 1.78
N SER A 161 -12.85 26.84 2.39
CA SER A 161 -12.58 27.25 3.77
C SER A 161 -13.38 26.47 4.83
N VAL A 162 -14.63 26.10 4.52
CA VAL A 162 -15.50 25.35 5.44
C VAL A 162 -15.11 23.86 5.47
N THR A 163 -14.81 23.27 4.31
CA THR A 163 -14.40 21.87 4.17
C THR A 163 -13.09 21.57 4.89
N ARG A 164 -12.10 22.48 4.83
CA ARG A 164 -10.83 22.31 5.56
C ARG A 164 -11.01 22.22 7.08
N THR A 165 -12.06 22.84 7.63
CA THR A 165 -12.36 22.79 9.07
C THR A 165 -13.09 21.50 9.43
N GLU A 166 -13.99 21.03 8.56
CA GLU A 166 -14.71 19.76 8.69
C GLU A 166 -13.76 18.56 8.58
N ASP A 167 -12.83 18.60 7.63
CA ASP A 167 -11.81 17.55 7.45
C ASP A 167 -10.85 17.49 8.65
N LYS A 168 -10.45 18.65 9.21
CA LYS A 168 -9.67 18.70 10.45
C LYS A 168 -10.42 18.08 11.64
N ARG A 169 -11.75 18.30 11.74
CA ARG A 169 -12.59 17.68 12.78
C ARG A 169 -12.68 16.17 12.60
N LYS A 170 -12.90 15.69 11.38
CA LYS A 170 -12.91 14.25 11.04
C LYS A 170 -11.56 13.57 11.30
N ILE A 171 -10.45 14.22 10.96
CA ILE A 171 -9.10 13.72 11.26
C ILE A 171 -8.87 13.66 12.78
N ARG A 172 -9.33 14.66 13.54
CA ARG A 172 -9.25 14.65 15.00
C ARG A 172 -10.10 13.55 15.61
N GLU A 173 -11.31 13.32 15.10
CA GLU A 173 -12.22 12.29 15.59
C GLU A 173 -11.68 10.88 15.35
N THR A 174 -11.21 10.61 14.12
CA THR A 174 -10.55 9.34 13.78
C THR A 174 -9.30 9.11 14.62
N PHE A 175 -8.51 10.15 14.86
CA PHE A 175 -7.36 10.11 15.77
C PHE A 175 -7.76 9.74 17.20
N LEU A 176 -8.81 10.36 17.75
CA LEU A 176 -9.28 10.08 19.11
C LEU A 176 -9.79 8.65 19.23
N ARG A 177 -10.51 8.16 18.21
CA ARG A 177 -10.98 6.77 18.15
C ARG A 177 -9.82 5.77 18.12
N LEU A 178 -8.77 6.06 17.35
CA LEU A 178 -7.56 5.23 17.33
C LEU A 178 -6.82 5.27 18.67
N ALA A 179 -6.69 6.46 19.28
CA ALA A 179 -6.06 6.59 20.60
C ALA A 179 -6.86 5.88 21.71
N GLU A 180 -8.18 5.77 21.56
CA GLU A 180 -9.04 5.03 22.48
C GLU A 180 -8.85 3.52 22.37
N ILE A 181 -8.69 3.01 21.15
CA ILE A 181 -8.47 1.58 20.87
C ILE A 181 -7.06 1.15 21.29
N PHE A 182 -6.05 1.95 20.96
CA PHE A 182 -4.63 1.62 21.15
C PHE A 182 -4.02 2.24 22.41
N HIS A 183 -4.83 2.53 23.44
CA HIS A 183 -4.31 3.10 24.68
C HIS A 183 -3.59 2.03 25.52
N PRO A 184 -2.32 2.22 25.92
CA PRO A 184 -1.54 1.21 26.64
C PRO A 184 -2.08 0.92 28.06
N ASP A 185 -2.96 1.77 28.56
CA ASP A 185 -3.61 1.63 29.88
C ASP A 185 -4.83 0.69 29.87
N LYS A 186 -5.39 0.40 28.67
CA LYS A 186 -6.57 -0.48 28.54
C LYS A 186 -6.22 -1.96 28.44
N VAL A 187 -4.93 -2.31 28.46
CA VAL A 187 -4.47 -3.69 28.24
C VAL A 187 -3.63 -4.17 29.42
N LYS A 188 -3.93 -5.38 29.91
CA LYS A 188 -3.24 -6.03 31.04
C LYS A 188 -2.09 -6.94 30.62
N ASP A 189 -1.98 -7.24 29.33
CA ASP A 189 -0.91 -8.06 28.76
C ASP A 189 0.33 -7.20 28.45
N SER A 190 1.49 -7.64 28.95
CA SER A 190 2.75 -6.89 28.90
C SER A 190 3.28 -6.73 27.47
N GLN A 191 3.04 -7.72 26.60
CA GLN A 191 3.51 -7.66 25.21
C GLN A 191 2.68 -6.64 24.43
N THR A 192 1.35 -6.77 24.50
CA THR A 192 0.40 -5.86 23.82
C THR A 192 0.51 -4.42 24.34
N GLN A 193 0.81 -4.21 25.62
CA GLN A 193 1.06 -2.88 26.19
C GLN A 193 2.30 -2.20 25.58
N THR A 194 3.35 -2.98 25.28
CA THR A 194 4.57 -2.48 24.66
C THR A 194 4.29 -2.03 23.23
N ASP A 195 3.56 -2.85 22.47
CA ASP A 195 3.15 -2.57 21.10
C ASP A 195 2.26 -1.31 21.03
N TYR A 196 1.28 -1.19 21.93
CA TYR A 196 0.40 -0.02 22.01
C TYR A 196 1.16 1.24 22.41
N THR A 197 2.19 1.11 23.24
CA THR A 197 3.09 2.22 23.59
C THR A 197 3.90 2.69 22.40
N GLU A 198 4.38 1.78 21.56
CA GLU A 198 5.11 2.11 20.33
C GLU A 198 4.21 2.79 19.29
N ILE A 199 2.99 2.26 19.10
CA ILE A 199 1.95 2.88 18.27
C ILE A 199 1.65 4.30 18.77
N MET A 200 1.45 4.49 20.08
CA MET A 200 1.21 5.84 20.63
C MET A 200 2.43 6.77 20.52
N LYS A 201 3.66 6.26 20.49
CA LYS A 201 4.87 7.05 20.26
C LYS A 201 4.99 7.52 18.81
N SER A 202 4.72 6.64 17.83
CA SER A 202 4.77 6.98 16.40
C SER A 202 3.67 7.98 15.99
N ILE A 203 2.58 8.04 16.76
CA ILE A 203 1.46 8.97 16.58
C ILE A 203 1.71 10.38 17.18
N LYS A 204 2.60 10.51 18.18
CA LYS A 204 2.97 11.81 18.79
C LYS A 204 3.51 12.88 17.82
N PRO A 205 4.37 12.58 16.81
CA PRO A 205 4.78 13.59 15.83
C PRO A 205 3.60 14.15 15.02
N THR A 206 2.55 13.36 14.81
CA THR A 206 1.32 13.79 14.10
C THR A 206 0.48 14.75 14.95
N LYS A 207 0.46 14.59 16.28
CA LYS A 207 -0.13 15.60 17.19
C LYS A 207 0.58 16.94 17.06
N ARG A 208 1.91 16.97 16.90
CA ARG A 208 2.64 18.23 16.80
C ARG A 208 2.32 18.98 15.50
N LEU A 209 2.07 18.28 14.40
CA LEU A 209 1.68 18.86 13.11
C LEU A 209 0.22 19.36 13.07
N ILE A 210 -0.70 18.75 13.83
CA ILE A 210 -2.11 19.15 13.86
C ILE A 210 -2.35 20.40 14.73
N TRP A 211 -1.46 20.69 15.68
CA TRP A 211 -1.61 21.76 16.67
C TRP A 211 -0.64 22.94 16.47
N GLN A 212 0.17 22.97 15.40
CA GLN A 212 1.14 24.06 15.17
C GLN A 212 0.58 25.26 14.38
N ASP A 213 -0.67 25.17 13.90
CA ASP A 213 -1.36 26.26 13.19
C ASP A 213 -2.50 26.89 14.03
N PHE A 214 -2.35 26.89 15.37
CA PHE A 214 -3.16 27.69 16.31
C PHE A 214 -2.25 28.43 17.28
#